data_AF-A0A8S9K0B1-F1
#
_entry.id   AF-A0A8S9K0B1-F1
#
_cell.length_a   1.000
_cell.length_b   1.000
_cell.length_c   1.000
_cell.angle_alpha   90.00
_cell.angle_beta   90.00
_cell.angle_gamma   90.00
#
_symmetry.space_group_name_H-M   'P 1'
#
loop_
_entity.id
_entity.type
_entity.pdbx_description
1 polymer ?
#
loop_
_entity_poly.entity_id
_entity_poly.type
_entity_poly.pdbx_seq_one_letter_code
_entity_poly.pdbx_strand_id
1 'polypeptide(L)'
;MVAHRDYHQPILEIMEPAVELVVNKIEALFPLVDTVSTESADQPEEGDGPLHVFMNGGACTESYMALEDCLVEVMETNEDICNCTKAFTMLMKCMDAHSDYYQPILDAVYDGEDHYRTLLISALRGDCKRI
;
A
#
# COMPACT_ATOMS: atom_id res chain seq x y z
N MET A 1 20.00 -12.04 19.99
CA MET A 1 18.59 -11.69 19.75
C MET A 1 18.42 -11.66 18.25
N VAL A 2 17.56 -12.50 17.70
CA VAL A 2 17.19 -12.44 16.28
C VAL A 2 16.48 -11.10 16.09
N ALA A 3 16.91 -10.27 15.15
CA ALA A 3 16.23 -8.99 14.92
C ALA A 3 14.78 -9.27 14.55
N HIS A 4 13.83 -8.43 14.95
CA HIS A 4 12.41 -8.60 14.62
C HIS A 4 12.21 -8.79 13.09
N ARG A 5 13.03 -8.10 12.29
CA ARG A 5 13.17 -8.25 10.84
C ARG A 5 13.47 -9.69 10.37
N ASP A 6 14.41 -10.37 11.02
CA ASP A 6 14.82 -11.74 10.68
C ASP A 6 13.74 -12.78 11.00
N TYR A 7 12.87 -12.49 11.98
CA TYR A 7 11.74 -13.35 12.34
C TYR A 7 10.62 -13.28 11.29
N HIS A 8 10.36 -12.09 10.73
CA HIS A 8 9.30 -11.89 9.75
C HIS A 8 9.74 -12.12 8.30
N GLN A 9 11.04 -12.18 8.02
CA GLN A 9 11.59 -12.34 6.68
C GLN A 9 10.92 -13.44 5.83
N PRO A 10 10.65 -14.66 6.34
CA PRO A 10 9.98 -15.70 5.55
C PRO A 10 8.53 -15.35 5.17
N ILE A 11 7.84 -14.56 5.98
CA ILE A 11 6.48 -14.10 5.70
C ILE A 11 6.53 -12.95 4.68
N LEU A 12 7.52 -12.05 4.83
CA LEU A 12 7.77 -10.96 3.89
C LEU A 12 8.06 -11.49 2.47
N GLU A 13 8.85 -12.54 2.34
CA GLU A 13 9.13 -13.19 1.05
C GLU A 13 7.87 -13.80 0.39
N ILE A 14 6.92 -14.31 1.19
CA ILE A 14 5.66 -14.87 0.64
C ILE A 14 4.70 -13.76 0.21
N MET A 15 4.73 -12.60 0.88
CA MET A 15 3.86 -11.47 0.53
C MET A 15 4.38 -10.61 -0.61
N GLU A 16 5.68 -10.67 -0.94
CA GLU A 16 6.28 -9.85 -2.02
C GLU A 16 5.48 -9.86 -3.34
N PRO A 17 5.08 -11.02 -3.92
CA PRO A 17 4.32 -11.03 -5.18
C PRO A 17 2.92 -10.41 -5.03
N ALA A 18 2.32 -10.51 -3.84
CA ALA A 18 1.04 -9.86 -3.55
C ALA A 18 1.18 -8.35 -3.43
N VAL A 19 2.26 -7.87 -2.80
CA VAL A 19 2.58 -6.44 -2.76
C VAL A 19 2.84 -5.91 -4.17
N GLU A 20 3.61 -6.63 -4.99
CA GLU A 20 3.90 -6.25 -6.37
C GLU A 20 2.61 -6.16 -7.21
N LEU A 21 1.67 -7.10 -7.03
CA LEU A 21 0.35 -7.04 -7.66
C LEU A 21 -0.41 -5.75 -7.29
N VAL A 22 -0.41 -5.39 -6.00
CA VAL A 22 -1.07 -4.16 -5.51
C VAL A 22 -0.41 -2.93 -6.13
N VAL A 23 0.92 -2.84 -6.09
CA VAL A 23 1.69 -1.71 -6.64
C VAL A 23 1.40 -1.54 -8.13
N ASN A 24 1.51 -2.60 -8.93
CA ASN A 24 1.25 -2.56 -10.37
C ASN A 24 -0.18 -2.08 -10.70
N LYS A 25 -1.17 -2.49 -9.90
CA LYS A 25 -2.55 -2.05 -10.08
C LYS A 25 -2.74 -0.58 -9.72
N ILE A 26 -2.15 -0.14 -8.62
CA ILE A 26 -2.21 1.26 -8.21
C ILE A 26 -1.51 2.15 -9.24
N GLU A 27 -0.35 1.77 -9.74
CA GLU A 27 0.36 2.50 -10.81
C GLU A 27 -0.48 2.58 -12.10
N ALA A 28 -1.22 1.52 -12.44
CA ALA A 28 -2.11 1.52 -13.59
C ALA A 28 -3.34 2.44 -13.42
N LEU A 29 -3.82 2.61 -12.18
CA LEU A 29 -4.90 3.54 -11.83
C LEU A 29 -4.43 5.00 -11.83
N PHE A 30 -3.19 5.23 -11.41
CA PHE A 30 -2.60 6.55 -11.21
C PHE A 30 -1.28 6.69 -11.99
N PRO A 31 -1.32 6.60 -13.33
CA PRO A 31 -0.11 6.66 -14.13
C PRO A 31 0.56 8.03 -13.97
N LEU A 32 1.85 8.02 -13.63
CA LEU A 32 2.66 9.23 -13.69
C LEU A 32 2.74 9.67 -15.15
N VAL A 33 2.04 10.73 -15.49
CA VAL A 33 2.12 11.32 -16.83
C VAL A 33 3.27 12.32 -16.82
N ASP A 34 4.36 11.99 -17.51
CA ASP A 34 5.43 12.94 -17.83
C ASP A 34 4.91 13.97 -18.87
N THR A 35 3.97 14.84 -18.51
CA THR A 35 3.53 15.93 -19.40
C THR A 35 3.42 17.25 -18.66
N VAL A 36 4.48 18.05 -18.78
CA VAL A 36 4.34 19.50 -18.91
C VAL A 36 3.54 19.78 -20.18
N SER A 37 2.30 20.25 -20.05
CA SER A 37 1.64 21.19 -20.98
C SER A 37 0.30 21.72 -20.42
N THR A 38 0.41 22.90 -19.79
CA THR A 38 -0.49 24.08 -19.83
C THR A 38 -2.01 23.98 -19.60
N GLU A 39 -2.42 24.72 -18.56
CA GLU A 39 -3.64 25.52 -18.35
C GLU A 39 -4.99 24.82 -18.10
N SER A 40 -5.32 24.62 -16.83
CA SER A 40 -6.61 25.03 -16.25
C SER A 40 -6.50 25.14 -14.73
N ALA A 41 -7.20 26.14 -14.18
CA ALA A 41 -7.09 26.60 -12.80
C ALA A 41 -7.77 25.64 -11.80
N ASP A 42 -6.95 24.81 -11.16
CA ASP A 42 -6.91 24.55 -9.71
C ASP A 42 -5.62 23.73 -9.53
N GLN A 43 -4.49 24.40 -9.27
CA GLN A 43 -3.17 23.75 -9.27
C GLN A 43 -3.04 22.86 -8.02
N PRO A 44 -2.87 21.52 -8.14
CA PRO A 44 -2.23 20.76 -7.08
C PRO A 44 -0.79 21.26 -6.94
N GLU A 45 -0.33 21.42 -5.69
CA GLU A 45 1.02 21.86 -5.34
C GLU A 45 2.07 21.09 -6.17
N GLU A 46 3.05 21.80 -6.76
CA GLU A 46 4.12 21.19 -7.56
C GLU A 46 4.90 20.16 -6.73
N GLY A 47 4.63 18.87 -6.91
CA GLY A 47 5.38 17.80 -6.24
C GLY A 47 4.63 16.49 -6.05
N ASP A 48 3.30 16.51 -6.08
CA ASP A 48 2.51 15.33 -5.73
C ASP A 48 2.10 14.51 -6.95
N GLY A 49 2.42 13.21 -6.94
CA GLY A 49 1.97 12.26 -7.96
C GLY A 49 0.44 12.08 -7.96
N PRO A 50 -0.17 11.57 -9.05
CA PRO A 50 -1.63 11.46 -9.16
C PRO A 50 -2.30 10.65 -8.04
N LEU A 51 -1.60 9.66 -7.48
CA LEU A 51 -2.07 8.93 -6.30
C LEU A 51 -2.17 9.83 -5.06
N HIS A 52 -1.13 10.63 -4.78
CA HIS A 52 -1.11 11.53 -3.62
C HIS A 52 -2.22 12.57 -3.74
N VAL A 53 -2.40 13.16 -4.93
CA VAL A 53 -3.50 14.08 -5.23
C VAL A 53 -4.87 13.41 -4.99
N PHE A 54 -5.06 12.18 -5.47
CA PHE A 54 -6.29 11.43 -5.27
C PHE A 54 -6.57 11.16 -3.78
N MET A 55 -5.56 10.73 -3.04
CA MET A 55 -5.69 10.40 -1.61
C MET A 55 -6.03 11.64 -0.78
N ASN A 56 -5.45 12.80 -1.11
CA ASN A 56 -5.73 14.07 -0.46
C ASN A 56 -7.09 14.69 -0.82
N GLY A 57 -7.69 14.29 -1.94
CA GLY A 57 -9.01 14.76 -2.37
C GLY A 57 -10.20 14.09 -1.68
N GLY A 58 -9.98 13.01 -0.92
CA GLY A 58 -11.05 12.21 -0.34
C GLY A 58 -11.27 12.42 1.16
N ALA A 59 -12.22 11.68 1.74
CA ALA A 59 -12.57 11.79 3.17
C ALA A 59 -11.48 11.26 4.11
N CYS A 60 -10.50 10.51 3.60
CA CYS A 60 -9.47 9.83 4.38
C CYS A 60 -8.11 10.53 4.38
N THR A 61 -8.02 11.78 3.90
CA THR A 61 -6.78 12.57 3.83
C THR A 61 -6.00 12.58 5.13
N GLU A 62 -6.66 12.82 6.28
CA GLU A 62 -5.97 12.84 7.59
C GLU A 62 -5.31 11.49 7.93
N SER A 63 -5.99 10.37 7.61
CA SER A 63 -5.44 9.03 7.86
C SER A 63 -4.35 8.65 6.86
N TYR A 64 -4.43 9.18 5.63
CA TYR A 64 -3.41 9.00 4.61
C TYR A 64 -2.13 9.76 4.97
N MET A 65 -2.22 11.04 5.32
CA MET A 65 -1.08 11.84 5.76
C MET A 65 -0.41 11.22 6.99
N ALA A 66 -1.19 10.70 7.95
CA ALA A 66 -0.62 10.01 9.12
C ALA A 66 0.15 8.73 8.75
N LEU A 67 -0.25 8.03 7.69
CA LEU A 67 0.52 6.90 7.17
C LEU A 67 1.80 7.38 6.47
N GLU A 68 1.71 8.41 5.63
CA GLU A 68 2.86 8.98 4.92
C GLU A 68 3.92 9.50 5.89
N ASP A 69 3.53 10.29 6.89
CA ASP A 69 4.42 10.79 7.94
C ASP A 69 5.15 9.65 8.65
N CYS A 70 4.42 8.58 8.99
CA CYS A 70 5.01 7.41 9.62
C CYS A 70 6.02 6.72 8.69
N LEU A 71 5.69 6.56 7.40
CA LEU A 71 6.58 5.94 6.42
C LEU A 71 7.86 6.75 6.24
N VAL A 72 7.76 8.09 6.17
CA VAL A 72 8.91 8.98 6.13
C VAL A 72 9.78 8.80 7.39
N GLU A 73 9.17 8.81 8.58
CA GLU A 73 9.89 8.62 9.84
C GLU A 73 10.65 7.29 9.89
N VAL A 74 10.02 6.16 9.52
CA VAL A 74 10.72 4.86 9.54
C VAL A 74 11.80 4.75 8.47
N MET A 75 11.66 5.44 7.32
CA MET A 75 12.71 5.50 6.30
C MET A 75 13.92 6.30 6.77
N GLU A 76 13.71 7.44 7.42
CA GLU A 76 14.78 8.30 7.92
C GLU A 76 15.51 7.66 9.12
N THR A 77 14.77 6.96 9.98
CA THR A 77 15.32 6.30 11.19
C THR A 77 15.79 4.87 10.93
N ASN A 78 15.51 4.31 9.75
CA ASN A 78 15.73 2.91 9.39
C ASN A 78 15.08 1.95 10.40
N GLU A 79 13.92 2.33 10.91
CA GLU A 79 13.08 1.52 11.78
C GLU A 79 12.27 0.48 10.97
N ASP A 80 11.65 -0.45 11.69
CA ASP A 80 10.80 -1.46 11.08
C ASP A 80 9.51 -0.82 10.53
N ILE A 81 9.26 -0.98 9.22
CA ILE A 81 8.06 -0.47 8.56
C ILE A 81 6.76 -1.00 9.19
N CYS A 82 6.82 -2.14 9.90
CA CYS A 82 5.71 -2.66 10.68
C CYS A 82 5.25 -1.70 11.80
N ASN A 83 6.07 -0.73 12.22
CA ASN A 83 5.66 0.33 13.15
C ASN A 83 4.48 1.17 12.60
N CYS A 84 4.34 1.25 11.28
CA CYS A 84 3.24 1.99 10.63
C CYS A 84 1.94 1.19 10.47
N THR A 85 1.88 -0.06 10.93
CA THR A 85 0.69 -0.93 10.81
C THR A 85 -0.57 -0.28 11.39
N LYS A 86 -0.44 0.50 12.48
CA LYS A 86 -1.58 1.21 13.08
C LYS A 86 -2.12 2.30 12.17
N ALA A 87 -1.25 3.12 11.58
CA ALA A 87 -1.62 4.17 10.64
C ALA A 87 -2.26 3.57 9.39
N PHE A 88 -1.65 2.51 8.83
CA PHE A 88 -2.20 1.77 7.70
C PHE A 88 -3.59 1.19 8.00
N THR A 89 -3.79 0.60 9.18
CA THR A 89 -5.10 0.06 9.59
C THR A 89 -6.16 1.17 9.72
N MET A 90 -5.80 2.35 10.19
CA MET A 90 -6.72 3.49 10.29
C MET A 90 -7.13 3.97 8.90
N LEU A 91 -6.17 4.08 7.97
CA LEU A 91 -6.43 4.42 6.58
C LEU A 91 -7.39 3.41 5.93
N MET A 92 -7.08 2.11 6.00
CA MET A 92 -7.93 1.07 5.39
C MET A 92 -9.37 1.11 5.93
N LYS A 93 -9.55 1.26 7.25
CA LYS A 93 -10.89 1.39 7.85
C LYS A 93 -11.65 2.61 7.36
N CYS A 94 -10.96 3.73 7.17
CA CYS A 94 -11.56 4.92 6.60
C CYS A 94 -11.97 4.68 5.15
N MET A 95 -11.09 4.09 4.34
CA MET A 95 -11.36 3.80 2.94
C MET A 95 -12.55 2.84 2.78
N ASP A 96 -12.65 1.79 3.59
CA ASP A 96 -13.80 0.88 3.60
C ASP A 96 -15.12 1.62 3.90
N ALA A 97 -15.10 2.54 4.87
CA ALA A 97 -16.26 3.35 5.25
C ALA A 97 -16.66 4.38 4.17
N HIS A 98 -15.72 4.77 3.31
CA HIS A 98 -15.87 5.70 2.19
C HIS A 98 -15.57 5.01 0.86
N SER A 99 -16.01 3.75 0.74
CA SER A 99 -15.67 2.87 -0.38
C SER A 99 -16.15 3.39 -1.72
N ASP A 100 -17.21 4.19 -1.77
CA ASP A 100 -17.70 4.83 -2.99
C ASP A 100 -16.64 5.70 -3.68
N TYR A 101 -15.79 6.37 -2.89
CA TYR A 101 -14.65 7.13 -3.42
C TYR A 101 -13.43 6.22 -3.65
N TYR A 102 -13.11 5.33 -2.70
CA TYR A 102 -11.85 4.59 -2.67
C TYR A 102 -11.86 3.21 -3.36
N GLN A 103 -12.99 2.79 -3.94
CA GLN A 103 -13.17 1.46 -4.52
C GLN A 103 -12.01 0.99 -5.42
N PRO A 104 -11.47 1.81 -6.35
CA PRO A 104 -10.40 1.35 -7.23
C PRO A 104 -9.14 0.91 -6.47
N ILE A 105 -8.79 1.60 -5.39
CA ILE A 105 -7.64 1.23 -4.55
C ILE A 105 -7.98 0.01 -3.69
N LEU A 106 -9.19 -0.04 -3.12
CA LEU A 106 -9.65 -1.17 -2.33
C LEU A 106 -9.64 -2.48 -3.14
N ASP A 107 -10.11 -2.43 -4.39
CA ASP A 107 -10.08 -3.59 -5.30
C ASP A 107 -8.65 -4.10 -5.51
N ALA A 108 -7.69 -3.20 -5.73
CA ALA A 108 -6.27 -3.57 -5.86
C ALA A 108 -5.73 -4.24 -4.59
N VAL A 109 -6.06 -3.69 -3.41
CA VAL A 109 -5.64 -4.22 -2.10
C VAL A 109 -6.24 -5.60 -1.85
N TYR A 110 -7.54 -5.78 -2.08
CA TYR A 110 -8.22 -7.07 -1.86
C TYR A 110 -7.74 -8.14 -2.85
N ASP A 111 -7.46 -7.77 -4.10
CA ASP A 111 -6.84 -8.69 -5.05
C ASP A 111 -5.45 -9.13 -4.59
N GLY A 112 -4.67 -8.21 -4.00
CA GLY A 112 -3.41 -8.52 -3.32
C GLY A 112 -3.60 -9.48 -2.14
N GLU A 113 -4.59 -9.23 -1.28
CA GLU A 113 -4.91 -10.10 -0.14
C GLU A 113 -5.27 -11.52 -0.60
N ASP A 114 -6.12 -11.64 -1.61
CA ASP A 114 -6.52 -12.92 -2.19
C ASP A 114 -5.33 -13.65 -2.83
N HIS A 115 -4.43 -12.89 -3.48
CA HIS A 115 -3.19 -13.45 -4.01
C HIS A 115 -2.29 -13.97 -2.88
N TYR A 116 -2.10 -13.20 -1.83
CA TYR A 116 -1.32 -13.61 -0.66
C TYR A 116 -1.89 -14.88 0.00
N ARG A 117 -3.22 -14.94 0.22
CA ARG A 117 -3.89 -16.14 0.74
C ARG A 117 -3.64 -17.36 -0.14
N THR A 118 -3.65 -17.19 -1.46
CA THR A 118 -3.37 -18.26 -2.43
C THR A 118 -1.92 -18.75 -2.31
N LEU A 119 -0.95 -17.83 -2.18
CA LEU A 119 0.46 -18.16 -2.00
C LEU A 119 0.70 -18.92 -0.69
N LEU A 120 0.12 -18.47 0.42
CA LEU A 120 0.20 -19.14 1.72
C LEU A 120 -0.33 -20.58 1.64
N ILE A 121 -1.52 -20.79 1.07
CA ILE A 121 -2.11 -22.12 0.92
C ILE A 121 -1.21 -23.02 0.07
N SER A 122 -0.59 -22.46 -0.96
CA SER A 122 0.32 -23.19 -1.86
C SER A 122 1.60 -23.61 -1.16
N ALA A 123 2.20 -22.73 -0.35
CA ALA A 123 3.37 -23.04 0.48
C ALA A 123 3.07 -24.18 1.47
N LEU A 124 1.96 -24.07 2.22
CA LEU A 124 1.53 -25.10 3.17
C LEU A 124 1.27 -26.45 2.48
N ARG A 125 0.68 -26.46 1.28
CA ARG A 125 0.48 -27.68 0.49
C ARG A 125 1.82 -28.27 0.00
N GLY A 126 2.79 -27.42 -0.34
CA GLY A 126 4.15 -27.83 -0.69
C GLY A 126 4.82 -28.58 0.46
N ASP A 127 4.63 -28.11 1.70
CA ASP A 127 5.14 -28.75 2.90
C ASP A 127 4.44 -30.09 3.19
N CYS A 128 3.12 -30.19 2.96
CA CYS A 128 2.40 -31.47 3.07
C CYS A 128 2.85 -32.53 2.04
N LYS A 129 3.43 -32.14 0.89
CA LYS A 129 3.96 -33.08 -0.11
C LYS A 129 5.39 -33.56 0.19
N ARG A 130 6.09 -32.93 1.14
CA ARG A 130 7.48 -33.22 1.49
C ARG A 130 7.61 -34.15 2.72
N ILE A 131 6.48 -34.53 3.34
CA ILE A 131 6.37 -35.50 4.45
C ILE A 131 5.92 -36.85 3.88
#